data_AF-A0A945UTE7-F1
#
_entry.id   AF-A0A945UTE7-F1
#
_cell.length_a   1.000
_cell.length_b   1.000
_cell.length_c   1.000
_cell.angle_alpha   90.00
_cell.angle_beta   90.00
_cell.angle_gamma   90.00
#
_symmetry.space_group_name_H-M   'P 1'
#
loop_
_entity.id
_entity.type
_entity.pdbx_description
1 polymer ?
#
loop_
_entity_poly.entity_id
_entity_poly.type
_entity_poly.pdbx_seq_one_letter_code
_entity_poly.pdbx_strand_id
1 'polypeptide(L)'
;MPTVTVKMSPAQHARLKRVAERRRTSQSEVLREAVDQLDQSNTPIEGSFVERAGHLIGSLDGPGDLSALSKEMKGYGESRHP
;
A
#
# COMPACT_ATOMS: atom_id res chain seq x y z
N MET A 1 8.19 24.83 -19.06
CA MET A 1 7.17 24.22 -18.17
C MET A 1 5.80 24.64 -18.68
N PRO A 2 4.90 23.71 -19.00
CA PRO A 2 3.50 24.06 -19.21
C PRO A 2 2.90 24.60 -17.90
N THR A 3 2.04 25.60 -18.00
CA THR A 3 1.40 26.24 -16.85
C THR A 3 -0.07 25.92 -16.85
N VAL A 4 -0.61 25.52 -15.70
CA VAL A 4 -2.03 25.26 -15.50
C VAL A 4 -2.59 26.22 -14.46
N THR A 5 -3.76 26.79 -14.75
CA THR A 5 -4.51 27.64 -13.81
C THR A 5 -5.73 26.87 -13.35
N VAL A 6 -5.84 26.62 -12.05
CA VAL A 6 -6.94 25.85 -11.45
C VAL A 6 -7.80 26.75 -10.60
N LYS A 7 -9.10 26.82 -10.92
CA LYS A 7 -10.09 27.48 -10.06
C LYS A 7 -10.39 26.56 -8.88
N MET A 8 -10.35 27.10 -7.68
CA MET A 8 -10.60 26.38 -6.44
C MET A 8 -11.41 27.23 -5.48
N SER A 9 -12.19 26.60 -4.61
CA SER A 9 -12.91 27.31 -3.56
C SER A 9 -11.92 27.91 -2.54
N PRO A 10 -12.31 28.96 -1.80
CA PRO A 10 -11.45 29.54 -0.76
C PRO A 10 -10.99 28.51 0.29
N ALA A 11 -11.86 27.56 0.63
CA ALA A 11 -11.56 26.48 1.57
C ALA A 11 -10.49 25.51 1.02
N GLN A 12 -10.56 25.15 -0.27
CA GLN A 12 -9.58 24.30 -0.93
C GLN A 12 -8.21 24.98 -1.00
N HIS A 13 -8.17 26.26 -1.36
CA HIS A 13 -6.93 27.04 -1.39
C HIS A 13 -6.30 27.18 0.00
N ALA A 14 -7.11 27.46 1.03
CA ALA A 14 -6.64 27.54 2.41
C ALA A 14 -6.04 26.20 2.90
N ARG A 15 -6.67 25.08 2.52
CA ARG A 15 -6.16 23.74 2.83
C ARG A 15 -4.82 23.47 2.11
N LEU A 16 -4.71 23.83 0.83
CA LEU A 16 -3.47 23.68 0.06
C LEU A 16 -2.32 24.48 0.70
N LYS A 17 -2.58 25.75 1.05
CA LYS A 17 -1.61 26.61 1.73
C LYS A 17 -1.13 26.00 3.06
N ARG A 18 -2.06 25.53 3.89
CA ARG A 18 -1.73 24.89 5.18
C ARG A 18 -0.88 23.63 5.00
N VAL A 19 -1.15 22.82 3.98
CA VAL A 19 -0.35 21.62 3.69
C VAL A 19 1.06 22.00 3.25
N ALA A 20 1.20 22.98 2.37
CA ALA A 20 2.49 23.50 1.90
C ALA A 20 3.33 24.05 3.07
N GLU A 21 2.73 24.86 3.95
CA GLU A 21 3.38 25.40 5.15
C GLU A 21 3.85 24.28 6.09
N ARG A 22 2.98 23.30 6.37
CA ARG A 22 3.31 22.17 7.25
C ARG A 22 4.46 21.33 6.71
N ARG A 23 4.52 21.14 5.39
CA ARG A 23 5.56 20.36 4.72
C ARG A 23 6.83 21.18 4.41
N ARG A 24 6.80 22.50 4.62
CA ARG A 24 7.85 23.45 4.21
C ARG A 24 8.16 23.38 2.71
N THR A 25 7.13 23.17 1.89
CA THR A 25 7.23 23.08 0.43
C THR A 25 6.37 24.14 -0.26
N SER A 26 6.45 24.21 -1.59
CA SER A 26 5.59 25.12 -2.36
C SER A 26 4.21 24.51 -2.64
N GLN A 27 3.19 25.36 -2.83
CA GLN A 27 1.85 24.89 -3.21
C GLN A 27 1.85 24.13 -4.55
N SER A 28 2.68 24.57 -5.51
CA SER A 28 2.85 23.89 -6.80
C SER A 28 3.48 22.51 -6.66
N GLU A 29 4.38 22.32 -5.69
CA GLU A 29 4.98 21.02 -5.40
C GLU A 29 3.98 20.07 -4.76
N VAL A 30 3.15 20.55 -3.83
CA VAL A 30 2.04 19.77 -3.28
C VAL A 30 1.05 19.36 -4.38
N LEU A 31 0.75 20.26 -5.33
CA LEU A 31 -0.11 19.95 -6.47
C LEU A 31 0.51 18.91 -7.41
N ARG A 32 1.82 18.99 -7.69
CA ARG A 32 2.53 17.99 -8.50
C ARG A 32 2.49 16.61 -7.84
N GLU A 33 2.84 16.54 -6.55
CA GLU A 33 2.78 15.29 -5.78
C GLU A 33 1.38 14.68 -5.77
N ALA A 34 0.33 15.51 -5.64
CA ALA A 34 -1.05 15.04 -5.70
C ALA A 34 -1.42 14.46 -7.07
N VAL A 35 -0.91 15.03 -8.17
CA VAL A 35 -1.11 14.48 -9.51
C VAL A 35 -0.37 13.16 -9.67
N ASP A 36 0.89 13.08 -9.21
CA ASP A 36 1.69 11.86 -9.29
C ASP A 36 1.05 10.70 -8.48
N GLN A 37 0.44 11.01 -7.34
CA GLN A 37 -0.29 10.02 -6.52
C GLN A 37 -1.56 9.51 -7.19
N LEU A 38 -2.24 10.34 -7.99
CA LEU A 38 -3.42 9.90 -8.74
C LEU A 38 -3.03 8.85 -9.79
N ASP A 39 -1.90 9.02 -10.47
CA ASP A 39 -1.38 8.01 -11.41
C ASP A 39 -0.99 6.70 -10.71
N GLN A 40 -0.37 6.77 -9.53
CA GLN A 40 -0.05 5.57 -8.74
C GLN A 40 -1.30 4.85 -8.24
N SER A 41 -2.35 5.59 -7.87
CA SER A 41 -3.62 5.00 -7.41
C SER A 41 -4.42 4.33 -8.53
N ASN A 42 -4.14 4.68 -9.79
CA ASN A 42 -4.71 4.07 -10.99
C ASN A 42 -3.84 2.97 -11.57
N THR A 43 -2.68 2.67 -10.97
CA THR A 43 -2.00 1.42 -11.29
C THR A 43 -2.89 0.32 -10.71
N PRO A 44 -3.53 -0.54 -11.54
CA PRO A 44 -4.12 -1.74 -11.00
C PRO A 44 -3.01 -2.42 -10.21
N ILE A 45 -3.33 -2.95 -9.04
CA ILE A 45 -2.44 -3.94 -8.45
C ILE A 45 -2.44 -5.10 -9.46
N GLU A 46 -1.54 -5.05 -10.44
CA GLU A 46 -1.31 -6.14 -11.37
C GLU A 46 -0.86 -7.32 -10.52
N GLY A 47 -1.63 -8.40 -10.61
CA GLY A 47 -1.48 -9.55 -9.75
C GLY A 47 -2.60 -9.66 -8.73
N SER A 48 -3.50 -10.62 -8.94
CA SER A 48 -4.35 -11.14 -7.86
C SER A 48 -3.48 -11.44 -6.62
N PHE A 49 -4.07 -11.40 -5.42
CA PHE A 49 -3.36 -11.82 -4.20
C PHE A 49 -2.67 -13.18 -4.37
N VAL A 50 -3.31 -14.08 -5.13
CA VAL A 50 -2.78 -15.39 -5.53
C VAL A 50 -1.50 -15.28 -6.35
N GLU A 51 -1.46 -14.43 -7.38
CA GLU A 51 -0.25 -14.23 -8.20
C GLU A 51 0.93 -13.71 -7.38
N ARG A 52 0.67 -12.77 -6.45
CA ARG A 52 1.72 -12.27 -5.55
C ARG A 52 2.17 -13.33 -4.54
N ALA A 53 1.27 -14.19 -4.08
CA ALA A 53 1.59 -15.29 -3.18
C ALA A 53 2.15 -16.53 -3.90
N GLY A 54 2.20 -16.55 -5.24
CA GLY A 54 2.62 -17.72 -6.02
C GLY A 54 4.01 -18.24 -5.65
N HIS A 55 4.96 -17.34 -5.37
CA HIS A 55 6.31 -17.71 -4.92
C HIS A 55 6.36 -18.36 -3.53
N LEU A 56 5.29 -18.26 -2.73
CA LEU A 56 5.18 -18.92 -1.43
C LEU A 56 4.68 -20.36 -1.56
N ILE A 57 4.02 -20.69 -2.68
CA ILE A 57 3.52 -22.04 -2.95
C ILE A 57 4.72 -22.96 -3.17
N GLY A 58 4.92 -23.92 -2.26
CA GLY A 58 6.05 -24.86 -2.31
C GLY A 58 7.39 -24.29 -1.83
N SER A 59 7.44 -23.06 -1.30
CA SER A 59 8.66 -22.50 -0.69
C SER A 59 9.00 -23.13 0.68
N LEU A 60 8.08 -23.91 1.25
CA LEU A 60 8.24 -24.56 2.54
C LEU A 60 8.20 -26.07 2.35
N ASP A 61 9.27 -26.74 2.75
CA ASP A 61 9.29 -28.19 2.92
C ASP A 61 8.63 -28.55 4.25
N GLY A 62 7.61 -29.39 4.19
CA GLY A 62 6.89 -29.85 5.37
C GLY A 62 6.04 -31.08 5.06
N PRO A 63 5.47 -31.71 6.11
CA PRO A 63 4.55 -32.83 5.94
C PRO A 63 3.38 -32.41 5.04
N GLY A 64 3.09 -33.21 4.01
CA GLY A 64 2.08 -32.88 3.00
C GLY A 64 0.65 -32.75 3.53
N ASP A 65 0.39 -33.21 4.75
CA ASP A 65 -0.91 -33.07 5.41
C ASP A 65 -0.77 -32.61 6.87
N LEU A 66 -0.77 -31.30 7.05
CA LEU A 66 -0.79 -30.66 8.37
C LEU A 66 -2.17 -30.77 9.04
N SER A 67 -3.24 -30.98 8.25
CA SER A 67 -4.61 -30.98 8.75
C SER A 67 -4.96 -32.31 9.42
N ALA A 68 -4.64 -33.44 8.77
CA ALA A 68 -4.92 -34.77 9.29
C ALA A 68 -3.90 -35.21 10.36
N LEU A 69 -2.63 -34.80 10.24
CA LEU A 69 -1.57 -35.17 11.19
C LEU A 69 -1.46 -34.22 12.39
N SER A 70 -2.31 -33.19 12.47
CA SER A 70 -2.31 -32.19 13.55
C SER A 70 -2.28 -32.78 14.97
N LYS A 71 -2.90 -33.95 15.18
CA LYS A 71 -2.93 -34.65 16.48
C LYS A 71 -1.61 -35.35 16.84
N GLU A 72 -0.82 -35.71 15.84
CA GLU A 72 0.46 -36.41 16.01
C GLU A 72 1.64 -35.42 16.01
N MET A 73 1.43 -34.20 15.53
CA MET A 73 2.42 -33.13 15.47
C MET A 73 2.54 -32.41 16.81
N LYS A 74 3.54 -32.82 17.60
CA LYS A 74 3.88 -32.18 18.90
C LYS A 74 4.14 -30.68 18.73
N GLY A 75 3.38 -29.84 19.44
CA GLY A 75 3.50 -28.37 19.40
C GLY A 75 2.77 -27.69 18.25
N TYR A 76 2.01 -28.42 17.42
CA TYR A 76 1.18 -27.82 16.37
C TYR A 76 0.02 -27.02 16.98
N GLY A 77 -0.10 -25.75 16.59
CA GLY A 77 -1.11 -24.83 17.15
C GLY A 77 -0.72 -24.17 18.48
N GLU A 78 0.45 -24.52 19.05
CA GLU A 78 1.00 -23.77 20.17
C GLU A 78 1.58 -22.46 19.63
N SER A 79 0.87 -21.36 19.84
CA SER A 79 1.38 -20.03 19.52
C SER A 79 2.65 -19.78 20.31
N ARG A 80 3.78 -19.67 19.62
CA ARG A 80 5.02 -19.16 20.21
C ARG A 80 4.75 -17.73 20.69
N HIS A 81 4.42 -17.59 21.96
CA HIS A 81 4.42 -16.32 22.66
C HIS A 81 5.87 -15.95 22.98
N PRO A 82 6.42 -14.86 22.43
CA PRO A 82 7.36 -14.03 23.16
C PRO A 82 6.64 -13.19 24.22
#